data_AF-A0A8T4V309-F1
#
_entry.id   AF-A0A8T4V309-F1
#
_cell.length_a   1.000
_cell.length_b   1.000
_cell.length_c   1.000
_cell.angle_alpha   90.00
_cell.angle_beta   90.00
_cell.angle_gamma   90.00
#
_symmetry.space_group_name_H-M   'P 1'
#
loop_
_entity.id
_entity.type
_entity.pdbx_description
1 polymer ?
#
loop_
_entity_poly.entity_id
_entity_poly.type
_entity_poly.pdbx_seq_one_letter_code
_entity_poly.pdbx_strand_id
1 'polypeptide(L)'
;MKLEIDTYDGSLIYDLFPIERQSIHTEYKATEGSAITFDGRTISKVYGVPETVSFSVKINSKEQVADFVEWLFPRVKQKAISVRLNRRIVDYLDKDLLKRKMEDEYNRILE
;
A
#
# COMPACT_ATOMS: atom_id res chain seq x y z
N MET A 1 1.63 10.03 1.00
CA MET A 1 2.49 9.14 0.17
C MET A 1 1.59 8.30 -0.72
N LYS A 2 2.00 7.92 -1.94
CA LYS A 2 1.23 7.01 -2.80
C LYS A 2 1.79 5.59 -2.71
N LEU A 3 0.92 4.60 -2.49
CA LEU A 3 1.22 3.17 -2.50
C LEU A 3 0.50 2.53 -3.69
N GLU A 4 1.25 1.84 -4.54
CA GLU A 4 0.70 1.11 -5.69
C GLU A 4 1.15 -0.35 -5.59
N ILE A 5 0.23 -1.29 -5.75
CA ILE A 5 0.52 -2.71 -5.63
C ILE A 5 0.02 -3.41 -6.89
N ASP A 6 0.95 -4.09 -7.57
CA ASP A 6 0.63 -4.93 -8.72
C ASP A 6 0.33 -6.35 -8.24
N THR A 7 -0.79 -6.91 -8.67
CA THR A 7 -1.25 -8.23 -8.20
C THR A 7 -2.10 -8.94 -9.27
N TYR A 8 -2.09 -10.27 -9.25
CA TYR A 8 -3.11 -11.08 -9.93
C TYR A 8 -4.29 -11.43 -9.00
N ASP A 9 -4.17 -11.15 -7.71
CA ASP A 9 -5.20 -11.42 -6.72
C ASP A 9 -6.20 -10.26 -6.68
N GLY A 10 -7.35 -10.46 -7.33
CA GLY A 10 -8.45 -9.50 -7.32
C GLY A 10 -9.05 -9.23 -5.94
N SER A 11 -8.69 -10.01 -4.92
CA SER A 11 -9.15 -9.84 -3.54
C SER A 11 -8.23 -8.98 -2.67
N LEU A 12 -7.03 -8.61 -3.13
CA LEU A 12 -6.06 -7.81 -2.34
C LEU A 12 -6.67 -6.53 -1.76
N ILE A 13 -7.57 -5.90 -2.51
CA ILE A 13 -8.29 -4.70 -2.05
C ILE A 13 -9.08 -4.97 -0.78
N TYR A 14 -9.64 -6.16 -0.59
CA TYR A 14 -10.42 -6.53 0.59
C TYR A 14 -9.57 -6.82 1.82
N ASP A 15 -8.34 -7.32 1.62
CA ASP A 15 -7.40 -7.54 2.73
C ASP A 15 -6.86 -6.23 3.30
N LEU A 16 -6.70 -5.23 2.43
CA LEU A 16 -6.20 -3.90 2.78
C LEU A 16 -7.35 -2.97 3.20
N PHE A 17 -8.52 -3.12 2.59
CA PHE A 17 -9.64 -2.19 2.70
C PHE A 17 -10.98 -2.95 2.82
N PRO A 18 -11.39 -3.32 4.05
CA PRO A 18 -12.58 -4.13 4.27
C PRO A 18 -13.89 -3.46 3.78
N ILE A 19 -14.83 -4.30 3.33
CA ILE A 19 -15.88 -4.02 2.32
C ILE A 19 -16.97 -3.02 2.73
N GLU A 20 -17.16 -2.73 4.02
CA GLU A 20 -18.38 -2.05 4.44
C GLU A 20 -18.52 -0.60 3.92
N ARG A 21 -17.46 0.03 3.37
CA ARG A 21 -17.51 1.37 2.75
C ARG A 21 -16.49 1.58 1.62
N GLN A 22 -16.55 0.79 0.54
CA GLN A 22 -15.66 1.00 -0.61
C GLN A 22 -16.18 2.09 -1.57
N SER A 23 -16.04 3.35 -1.17
CA SER A 23 -16.11 4.47 -2.11
C SER A 23 -14.70 4.97 -2.40
N ILE A 24 -14.44 5.39 -3.64
CA ILE A 24 -13.22 6.12 -3.98
C ILE A 24 -13.07 7.30 -3.01
N HIS A 25 -11.85 7.55 -2.53
CA HIS A 25 -11.54 8.54 -1.51
C HIS A 25 -12.06 8.25 -0.10
N THR A 26 -12.55 7.03 0.18
CA THR A 26 -12.82 6.62 1.57
C THR A 26 -11.50 6.34 2.28
N GLU A 27 -11.32 6.97 3.43
CA GLU A 27 -10.21 6.72 4.34
C GLU A 27 -10.52 5.54 5.27
N TYR A 28 -9.58 4.61 5.39
CA TYR A 28 -9.59 3.51 6.34
C TYR A 28 -8.39 3.62 7.27
N LYS A 29 -8.64 3.49 8.57
CA LYS A 29 -7.57 3.46 9.57
C LYS A 29 -6.89 2.10 9.56
N ALA A 30 -5.65 2.06 9.09
CA ALA A 30 -4.85 0.84 9.03
C ALA A 30 -4.26 0.49 10.41
N THR A 31 -3.70 1.49 11.09
CA THR A 31 -3.16 1.37 12.47
C THR A 31 -3.45 2.64 13.29
N GLU A 32 -3.10 2.63 14.58
CA GLU A 32 -3.04 3.85 15.40
C GLU A 32 -2.09 4.86 14.76
N GLY A 33 -2.65 5.89 14.10
CA GLY A 33 -1.89 6.97 13.48
C GLY A 33 -1.52 6.78 12.00
N SER A 34 -1.97 5.70 11.37
CA SER A 34 -1.89 5.55 9.92
C SER A 34 -3.25 5.30 9.29
N ALA A 35 -3.43 5.81 8.09
CA ALA A 35 -4.63 5.58 7.29
C ALA A 35 -4.26 5.37 5.83
N ILE A 36 -5.09 4.58 5.16
CA ILE A 36 -5.05 4.42 3.71
C ILE A 36 -6.35 4.91 3.10
N THR A 37 -6.25 5.50 1.93
CA THR A 37 -7.39 5.94 1.14
C THR A 37 -7.33 5.24 -0.20
N PHE A 38 -8.41 4.59 -0.60
CA PHE A 38 -8.47 3.93 -1.90
C PHE A 38 -8.59 4.96 -3.02
N ASP A 39 -7.59 4.99 -3.92
CA ASP A 39 -7.52 5.93 -5.04
C ASP A 39 -8.03 5.33 -6.35
N GLY A 40 -8.09 4.00 -6.44
CA GLY A 40 -8.61 3.30 -7.62
C GLY A 40 -7.82 2.05 -7.99
N ARG A 41 -8.29 1.38 -9.05
CA ARG A 41 -7.71 0.16 -9.60
C ARG A 41 -7.57 0.31 -11.11
N THR A 42 -6.39 -0.04 -11.63
CA THR A 42 -6.15 -0.15 -13.07
C THR A 42 -6.23 -1.62 -13.46
N ILE A 43 -7.30 -1.96 -14.19
CA ILE A 43 -7.58 -3.33 -14.64
C ILE A 43 -7.05 -3.48 -16.07
N SER A 44 -6.14 -4.44 -16.29
CA SER A 44 -5.74 -4.82 -17.64
C SER A 44 -6.73 -5.82 -18.23
N LYS A 45 -7.18 -5.59 -19.47
CA LYS A 45 -8.06 -6.54 -20.19
C LYS A 45 -7.30 -7.71 -20.81
N VAL A 46 -5.97 -7.70 -20.72
CA VAL A 46 -5.12 -8.76 -21.26
C VAL A 46 -4.94 -9.84 -20.21
N TYR A 47 -5.25 -11.09 -20.58
CA TYR A 47 -5.07 -12.23 -19.70
C TYR A 47 -3.60 -12.39 -19.30
N GLY A 48 -3.35 -12.62 -18.00
CA GLY A 48 -2.00 -12.78 -17.47
C GLY A 48 -1.22 -11.48 -17.29
N VAL A 49 -1.86 -10.31 -17.38
CA VAL A 49 -1.27 -9.02 -16.98
C VAL A 49 -1.78 -8.62 -15.61
N PRO A 50 -0.90 -8.25 -14.66
CA PRO A 50 -1.33 -7.93 -13.32
C PRO A 50 -2.06 -6.59 -13.28
N GLU A 51 -2.86 -6.43 -12.25
CA GLU A 51 -3.63 -5.24 -12.00
C GLU A 51 -2.95 -4.37 -10.97
N THR A 52 -3.05 -3.05 -11.11
CA THR A 52 -2.49 -2.11 -10.14
C THR A 52 -3.58 -1.57 -9.24
N VAL A 53 -3.48 -1.81 -7.93
CA VAL A 53 -4.32 -1.19 -6.91
C VAL A 53 -3.58 0.01 -6.32
N SER A 54 -4.21 1.17 -6.27
CA SER A 54 -3.62 2.42 -5.80
C SER A 54 -4.25 2.92 -4.52
N PHE A 55 -3.40 3.37 -3.60
CA PHE A 55 -3.79 3.96 -2.33
C PHE A 55 -2.98 5.21 -2.00
N SER A 56 -3.63 6.14 -1.31
CA SER A 56 -2.96 7.24 -0.63
C SER A 56 -2.75 6.85 0.83
N VAL A 57 -1.50 6.90 1.28
CA VAL A 57 -1.09 6.56 2.65
C VAL A 57 -0.81 7.85 3.41
N LYS A 58 -1.45 7.97 4.58
CA LYS A 58 -1.23 9.02 5.57
C LYS A 58 -0.63 8.40 6.82
N ILE A 59 0.50 8.94 7.27
CA ILE A 59 1.23 8.54 8.48
C ILE A 59 1.52 9.82 9.24
N ASN A 60 1.27 9.88 10.54
CA ASN A 60 1.45 11.11 11.30
C ASN A 60 2.86 11.25 11.91
N SER A 61 3.55 10.14 12.19
CA SER A 61 4.91 10.16 12.73
C SER A 61 5.79 9.05 12.16
N LYS A 62 7.12 9.18 12.29
CA LYS A 62 8.08 8.19 11.80
C LYS A 62 7.92 6.84 12.51
N GLU A 63 7.59 6.84 13.80
CA GLU A 63 7.37 5.63 14.60
C GLU A 63 6.22 4.80 14.03
N GLN A 64 5.17 5.46 13.54
CA GLN A 64 4.00 4.82 12.94
C GLN A 64 4.28 4.19 11.58
N VAL A 65 5.41 4.50 10.93
CA VAL A 65 5.84 3.81 9.71
C VAL A 65 6.11 2.34 10.01
N ALA A 66 6.74 2.03 11.15
CA ALA A 66 7.01 0.65 11.54
C ALA A 66 5.71 -0.14 11.72
N ASP A 67 4.77 0.43 12.48
CA ASP A 67 3.46 -0.20 12.73
C ASP A 67 2.67 -0.40 11.43
N PHE A 68 2.70 0.58 10.53
CA PHE A 68 2.06 0.46 9.22
C PHE A 68 2.69 -0.65 8.37
N VAL A 69 4.01 -0.81 8.41
CA VAL A 69 4.71 -1.87 7.68
C VAL A 69 4.40 -3.25 8.26
N GLU A 70 4.34 -3.39 9.60
CA GLU A 70 3.91 -4.64 10.24
C GLU A 70 2.47 -5.01 9.86
N TRP A 71 1.60 -4.02 9.69
CA TRP A 71 0.25 -4.23 9.18
C TRP A 71 0.22 -4.58 7.69
N LEU A 72 0.99 -3.89 6.85
CA LEU A 72 0.96 -4.02 5.39
C LEU A 72 1.61 -5.33 4.91
N PHE A 73 2.80 -5.64 5.43
CA PHE A 73 3.64 -6.74 4.97
C PHE A 73 2.92 -8.10 4.87
N PRO A 74 2.23 -8.61 5.92
CA PRO A 74 1.55 -9.90 5.83
C PRO A 74 0.41 -9.92 4.80
N ARG A 75 -0.21 -8.77 4.51
CA ARG A 75 -1.31 -8.65 3.54
C ARG A 75 -0.81 -8.64 2.09
N VAL A 76 0.39 -8.13 1.85
CA VAL A 76 0.96 -8.01 0.50
C VAL A 76 1.94 -9.11 0.14
N LYS A 77 2.66 -9.71 1.10
CA LYS A 77 3.79 -10.63 0.84
C LYS A 77 3.45 -11.79 -0.10
N GLN A 78 2.24 -12.36 0.00
CA GLN A 78 1.83 -13.53 -0.78
C GLN A 78 0.99 -13.18 -2.02
N LYS A 79 0.60 -11.91 -2.17
CA LYS A 79 -0.39 -11.47 -3.16
C LYS A 79 0.17 -10.44 -4.14
N ALA A 80 1.10 -9.61 -3.70
CA ALA A 80 1.77 -8.64 -4.54
C ALA A 80 2.80 -9.33 -5.43
N ILE A 81 2.98 -8.77 -6.62
CA ILE A 81 4.07 -9.03 -7.57
C ILE A 81 5.12 -7.93 -7.45
N SER A 82 4.65 -6.69 -7.29
CA SER A 82 5.47 -5.52 -7.01
C SER A 82 4.73 -4.54 -6.14
N VAL A 83 5.48 -3.87 -5.27
CA VAL A 83 5.00 -2.74 -4.48
C VAL A 83 5.77 -1.51 -4.94
N ARG A 84 5.06 -0.40 -5.11
CA ARG A 84 5.63 0.89 -5.51
C ARG A 84 5.23 1.97 -4.51
N LEU A 85 6.19 2.76 -4.08
CA LEU A 85 5.98 3.97 -3.28
C LEU A 85 6.28 5.19 -4.14
N ASN A 86 5.32 6.10 -4.30
CA ASN A 86 5.46 7.30 -5.14
C ASN A 86 6.04 6.97 -6.55
N ARG A 87 5.53 5.90 -7.19
CA ARG A 87 5.97 5.36 -8.49
C ARG A 87 7.36 4.70 -8.52
N ARG A 88 8.02 4.49 -7.38
CA ARG A 88 9.31 3.79 -7.29
C ARG A 88 9.11 2.37 -6.79
N ILE A 89 9.67 1.39 -7.50
CA ILE A 89 9.62 -0.01 -7.09
C ILE A 89 10.38 -0.17 -5.76
N VAL A 90 9.75 -0.86 -4.83
CA VAL A 90 10.30 -1.22 -3.54
C VAL A 90 10.33 -2.74 -3.44
N ASP A 91 11.48 -3.26 -3.03
CA ASP A 91 11.58 -4.67 -2.67
C ASP A 91 10.79 -4.89 -1.37
N TYR A 92 9.66 -5.59 -1.51
CA TYR A 92 8.69 -5.84 -0.46
C TYR A 92 8.81 -7.26 0.11
N LEU A 93 9.72 -8.09 -0.43
CA LEU A 93 9.97 -9.44 0.09
C LEU A 93 10.74 -9.38 1.42
N ASP A 94 11.53 -8.33 1.58
CA ASP A 94 12.21 -7.97 2.83
C ASP A 94 11.43 -6.86 3.56
N LYS A 95 10.92 -7.21 4.74
CA LYS A 95 10.15 -6.29 5.60
C LYS A 95 10.98 -5.10 6.08
N ASP A 96 12.25 -5.32 6.44
CA ASP A 96 13.13 -4.27 6.95
C ASP A 96 13.51 -3.28 5.84
N LEU A 97 13.68 -3.79 4.62
CA LEU A 97 13.92 -2.96 3.45
C LEU A 97 12.68 -2.12 3.08
N LEU A 98 11.49 -2.73 3.08
CA LEU A 98 10.22 -2.02 2.89
C LEU A 98 10.07 -0.90 3.93
N LYS A 99 10.35 -1.19 5.20
CA LYS A 99 10.32 -0.19 6.28
C LYS A 99 11.25 0.98 6.00
N ARG A 100 12.53 0.72 5.71
CA ARG A 100 13.50 1.77 5.39
C ARG A 100 13.06 2.65 4.22
N LYS A 101 12.55 2.03 3.15
CA LYS A 101 12.04 2.78 1.98
C LYS A 101 10.81 3.62 2.29
N MET A 102 9.91 3.14 3.16
CA MET A 102 8.78 3.93 3.62
C MET A 102 9.24 5.11 4.51
N GLU A 103 10.22 4.91 5.38
CA GLU A 103 10.80 5.98 6.20
C GLU A 103 11.48 7.05 5.33
N ASP A 104 12.25 6.64 4.32
CA ASP A 104 12.90 7.54 3.37
C ASP A 104 11.87 8.41 2.63
N GLU A 105 10.80 7.79 2.12
CA GLU A 105 9.73 8.52 1.42
C GLU A 105 8.90 9.39 2.38
N TYR A 106 8.75 9.02 3.65
CA TYR A 106 8.10 9.86 4.67
C TYR A 106 8.92 11.13 4.93
N ASN A 107 10.23 11.00 5.18
CA ASN A 107 11.10 12.14 5.44
C ASN A 107 11.13 13.10 4.25
N ARG A 108 11.19 12.56 3.02
CA ARG A 108 11.19 13.35 1.79
C ARG A 108 9.91 14.19 1.58
N ILE A 109 8.77 13.75 2.10
CA ILE A 109 7.49 14.48 1.97
C ILE A 109 7.42 15.65 2.96
N LEU A 110 8.17 15.59 4.07
CA LEU A 110 8.20 16.63 5.09
C LEU A 110 9.23 17.73 4.82
N GLU A 111 10.23 17.45 3.97
CA GLU A 111 11.19 18.43 3.43
C GLU A 111 10.57 19.30 2.33
#